data_AF-A0A0F8XFI9-F1
#
_entry.id   AF-A0A0F8XFI9-F1
#
_cell.length_a   1.000
_cell.length_b   1.000
_cell.length_c   1.000
_cell.angle_alpha   90.00
_cell.angle_beta   90.00
_cell.angle_gamma   90.00
#
_symmetry.space_group_name_H-M   'P 1'
#
loop_
_entity.id
_entity.type
_entity.pdbx_description
1 polymer ?
#
loop_
_entity_poly.entity_id
_entity_poly.type
_entity_poly.pdbx_seq_one_letter_code
_entity_poly.pdbx_strand_id
1 'polypeptide(L)'
;MSRRTLAHLAILVLAWSLAASPARGYVEAPYALGRLVNEATNILVIQVTSVDRTKNLIVYRKVRDIKGTHKGDVIQHNIGRGGFHPREWQNIMA
;
A
#
# COMPACT_ATOMS: atom_id res chain seq x y z
N MET A 1 27.49 -31.10 23.79
CA MET A 1 26.24 -30.47 24.29
C MET A 1 25.51 -31.49 25.14
N SER A 2 25.14 -31.18 26.39
CA SER A 2 24.57 -32.19 27.29
C SER A 2 23.08 -32.44 26.95
N ARG A 3 22.56 -33.63 27.25
CA ARG A 3 21.12 -33.94 27.03
C ARG A 3 20.20 -32.95 27.75
N ARG A 4 20.65 -32.38 28.88
CA ARG A 4 19.93 -31.37 29.65
C ARG A 4 19.85 -30.03 28.91
N THR A 5 20.94 -29.58 28.28
CA THR A 5 20.93 -28.33 27.50
C THR A 5 20.03 -28.44 26.27
N LEU A 6 19.98 -29.61 25.63
CA LEU A 6 19.07 -29.88 24.51
C LEU A 6 17.59 -29.83 24.96
N ALA A 7 17.28 -30.42 26.12
CA ALA A 7 15.92 -30.41 26.66
C ALA A 7 15.45 -28.99 27.00
N HIS A 8 16.29 -28.16 27.64
CA HIS A 8 15.95 -26.77 27.93
C HIS A 8 15.75 -25.94 26.66
N LEU A 9 16.57 -26.17 25.62
CA LEU A 9 16.41 -25.49 24.34
C LEU A 9 15.09 -25.85 23.67
N ALA A 10 14.71 -27.14 23.70
CA ALA A 10 13.44 -27.61 23.15
C ALA A 10 12.23 -26.99 23.88
N ILE A 11 12.29 -26.90 25.21
CA ILE A 11 11.24 -26.27 26.02
C ILE A 11 11.13 -24.77 25.69
N LEU A 12 12.26 -24.07 25.53
CA LEU A 12 12.26 -22.65 25.17
C LEU A 12 11.67 -22.39 23.78
N VAL A 13 12.04 -23.20 22.79
CA VAL A 13 11.48 -23.09 21.43
C VAL A 13 9.98 -23.38 21.44
N LEU A 14 9.54 -24.40 22.19
CA LEU A 14 8.13 -24.73 22.31
C LEU A 14 7.35 -23.59 22.99
N ALA A 15 7.84 -23.07 24.11
CA ALA A 15 7.22 -21.95 24.81
C ALA A 15 7.13 -20.70 23.91
N TRP A 16 8.16 -20.42 23.11
CA TRP A 16 8.16 -19.29 22.19
C TRP A 16 7.16 -19.47 21.04
N SER A 17 7.04 -20.70 20.50
CA SER A 17 6.07 -21.01 19.44
C SER A 17 4.61 -20.88 19.91
N LEU A 18 4.33 -21.25 21.17
CA LEU A 18 3.02 -21.12 21.80
C LEU A 18 2.67 -19.67 22.16
N ALA A 19 3.68 -18.81 22.34
CA ALA A 19 3.51 -17.38 22.58
C ALA A 19 3.32 -16.55 21.28
N ALA A 20 3.31 -17.20 20.10
CA ALA A 20 3.07 -16.51 18.84
C ALA A 20 1.62 -16.00 18.79
N SER A 21 1.45 -14.67 18.78
CA SER A 21 0.16 -14.04 18.57
C SER A 21 -0.25 -14.12 17.09
N PRO A 22 -1.56 -14.25 16.78
CA PRO A 22 -2.02 -14.26 15.40
C PRO A 22 -1.63 -12.94 14.71
N ALA A 23 -0.88 -13.05 13.62
CA ALA A 23 -0.60 -11.91 12.77
C ALA A 23 -1.90 -11.48 12.08
N ARG A 24 -2.43 -10.31 12.46
CA ARG A 24 -3.51 -9.67 11.72
C ARG A 24 -2.93 -9.16 10.40
N GLY A 25 -3.00 -9.98 9.36
CA GLY A 25 -2.72 -9.53 8.01
C GLY A 25 -3.69 -8.40 7.65
N TYR A 26 -3.16 -7.31 7.10
CA TYR A 26 -4.00 -6.26 6.51
C TYR A 26 -4.74 -6.87 5.31
N VAL A 27 -6.06 -6.98 5.42
CA VAL A 27 -6.94 -7.33 4.31
C VAL A 27 -7.58 -6.02 3.87
N GLU A 28 -7.09 -5.48 2.76
CA GLU A 28 -7.66 -4.27 2.17
C GLU A 28 -9.05 -4.61 1.60
N ALA A 29 -10.11 -4.24 2.33
CA ALA A 29 -11.46 -4.36 1.82
C ALA A 29 -11.77 -3.16 0.92
N PRO A 30 -12.38 -3.37 -0.27
CA PRO A 30 -12.78 -2.26 -1.12
C PRO A 30 -13.79 -1.36 -0.38
N TYR A 31 -13.50 -0.07 -0.31
CA TYR A 31 -14.41 0.91 0.30
C TYR A 31 -15.46 1.39 -0.69
N ALA A 32 -16.68 1.61 -0.18
CA ALA A 32 -17.72 2.27 -0.93
C ALA A 32 -17.30 3.72 -1.28
N LEU A 33 -17.74 4.21 -2.45
CA LEU A 33 -17.42 5.57 -2.93
C LEU A 33 -17.78 6.65 -1.90
N GLY A 34 -18.94 6.55 -1.26
CA GLY A 34 -19.36 7.52 -0.24
C GLY A 34 -18.40 7.60 0.95
N ARG A 35 -17.81 6.46 1.35
CA ARG A 35 -16.79 6.43 2.41
C ARG A 35 -15.50 7.11 1.95
N LEU A 36 -15.02 6.79 0.75
CA LEU A 36 -13.83 7.42 0.17
C LEU A 36 -13.98 8.94 0.06
N VAL A 37 -15.13 9.42 -0.41
CA VAL A 37 -15.43 10.86 -0.52
C VAL A 37 -15.45 11.54 0.85
N ASN A 38 -16.00 10.87 1.88
CA ASN A 38 -16.05 11.41 3.23
C ASN A 38 -14.66 11.48 3.89
N GLU A 39 -13.86 10.41 3.78
CA GLU A 39 -12.54 10.31 4.43
C GLU A 39 -11.45 11.10 3.71
N ALA A 40 -11.56 11.33 2.39
CA ALA A 40 -10.55 12.06 1.63
C ALA A 40 -10.37 13.51 2.15
N THR A 41 -9.13 13.91 2.42
CA THR A 41 -8.80 15.32 2.76
C THR A 41 -8.85 16.22 1.53
N ASN A 42 -8.57 15.66 0.36
CA ASN A 42 -8.52 16.36 -0.92
C ASN A 42 -9.18 15.53 -2.02
N ILE A 43 -9.99 16.18 -2.86
CA ILE A 43 -10.51 15.63 -4.11
C ILE A 43 -10.26 16.70 -5.16
N LEU A 44 -9.65 16.35 -6.29
CA LEU A 44 -9.26 17.31 -7.32
C LEU A 44 -9.38 16.72 -8.71
N VAL A 45 -9.55 17.58 -9.70
CA VAL A 45 -9.45 17.25 -11.13
C VAL A 45 -8.03 17.57 -11.58
N ILE A 46 -7.41 16.61 -12.24
CA ILE A 46 -6.06 16.73 -12.79
C ILE A 46 -6.07 16.35 -14.27
N GLN A 47 -5.14 16.92 -15.03
CA GLN A 47 -4.95 16.63 -16.44
C GLN A 47 -3.53 16.11 -16.66
N VAL A 48 -3.37 15.05 -17.45
CA VAL A 48 -2.05 14.56 -17.86
C VAL A 48 -1.36 15.65 -18.68
N THR A 49 -0.16 16.03 -18.26
CA THR A 49 0.70 16.99 -18.96
C THR A 49 1.75 16.24 -19.78
N SER A 50 2.34 15.18 -19.24
CA SER A 50 3.32 14.35 -19.95
C SER A 50 3.45 12.95 -19.33
N VAL A 51 4.02 12.03 -20.11
CA VAL A 51 4.35 10.66 -19.68
C VAL A 51 5.81 10.40 -20.00
N ASP A 52 6.63 10.23 -18.96
CA ASP A 52 8.02 9.81 -19.07
C ASP A 52 8.11 8.29 -18.90
N ARG A 53 8.17 7.58 -20.03
CA ARG A 53 8.27 6.11 -20.06
C ARG A 53 9.64 5.61 -19.60
N THR A 54 10.69 6.41 -19.79
CA THR A 54 12.03 6.06 -19.29
C THR A 54 12.05 6.03 -17.78
N LYS A 55 11.29 6.93 -17.12
CA LYS A 55 11.16 6.98 -15.65
C LYS A 55 9.96 6.22 -15.10
N ASN A 56 9.00 5.79 -15.93
CA ASN A 56 7.67 5.30 -15.52
C ASN A 56 6.91 6.31 -14.64
N LEU A 57 6.95 7.58 -15.08
CA LEU A 57 6.36 8.71 -14.36
C LEU A 57 5.31 9.40 -15.22
N ILE A 58 4.11 9.59 -14.67
CA ILE A 58 3.07 10.45 -15.27
C ILE A 58 3.08 11.77 -14.53
N VAL A 59 3.18 12.86 -15.28
CA VAL A 59 3.12 14.23 -14.75
C VAL A 59 1.77 14.82 -15.08
N TYR A 60 1.10 15.35 -14.07
CA TYR A 60 -0.20 16.00 -14.20
C TYR A 60 -0.10 17.47 -13.81
N ARG A 61 -1.04 18.26 -14.34
CA ARG A 61 -1.37 19.58 -13.82
C ARG A 61 -2.71 19.56 -13.08
N LYS A 62 -2.82 20.31 -12.00
CA LYS A 62 -4.09 20.55 -11.30
C LYS A 62 -5.00 21.42 -12.18
N VAL A 63 -6.24 20.99 -12.36
CA VAL A 63 -7.29 21.75 -13.06
C VAL A 63 -8.14 22.52 -12.06
N ARG A 64 -8.62 21.84 -11.01
CA ARG A 64 -9.35 22.45 -9.91
C ARG A 64 -9.43 21.53 -8.70
N ASP A 65 -9.53 22.10 -7.52
CA ASP A 65 -9.90 21.39 -6.30
C ASP A 65 -11.44 21.24 -6.23
N ILE A 66 -11.93 20.06 -5.86
CA ILE A 66 -13.35 19.73 -5.59
C ILE A 66 -13.62 19.70 -4.08
N LYS A 67 -12.70 19.12 -3.30
CA LYS A 67 -12.73 19.06 -1.83
C LYS A 67 -11.35 19.39 -1.28
N GLY A 68 -11.29 20.20 -0.24
CA GLY A 68 -10.03 20.69 0.32
C GLY A 68 -9.27 21.58 -0.66
N THR A 69 -8.01 21.91 -0.33
CA THR A 69 -7.13 22.69 -1.20
C THR A 69 -5.77 22.02 -1.28
N HIS A 70 -5.38 21.55 -2.47
CA HIS A 70 -4.04 20.99 -2.68
C HIS A 70 -3.03 22.11 -2.97
N LYS A 71 -1.95 22.18 -2.18
CA LYS A 71 -0.89 23.18 -2.33
C LYS A 71 0.11 22.74 -3.40
N GLY A 72 -0.23 22.96 -4.66
CA GLY A 72 0.63 22.64 -5.79
C GLY A 72 -0.16 22.46 -7.09
N ASP A 73 0.46 22.82 -8.21
CA ASP A 73 -0.15 22.68 -9.53
C ASP A 73 0.42 21.52 -10.34
N VAL A 74 1.59 20.99 -9.95
CA VAL A 74 2.22 19.85 -10.62
C VAL A 74 2.19 18.64 -9.70
N ILE A 75 1.68 17.52 -10.22
CA ILE A 75 1.57 16.26 -9.48
C ILE A 75 2.32 15.18 -10.27
N GLN A 76 3.14 14.40 -9.56
CA GLN A 76 3.94 13.33 -10.14
C GLN A 76 3.46 11.99 -9.61
N HIS A 77 3.08 11.08 -10.51
CA HIS A 77 2.68 9.72 -10.18
C HIS A 77 3.70 8.74 -10.76
N ASN A 78 4.46 8.09 -9.88
CA ASN A 78 5.38 7.02 -10.24
C ASN A 78 4.61 5.68 -10.27
N ILE A 79 4.57 5.03 -11.43
CA ILE A 79 3.87 3.75 -11.61
C ILE A 79 4.70 2.57 -11.05
N GLY A 80 5.96 2.81 -10.70
CA GLY A 80 6.89 1.77 -10.27
C GLY A 80 7.42 0.94 -11.44
N ARG A 81 8.35 0.02 -11.13
CA ARG A 81 8.88 -0.97 -12.07
C ARG A 81 8.83 -2.32 -11.38
N GLY A 82 7.92 -3.19 -11.79
CA GLY A 82 7.72 -4.48 -11.11
C GLY A 82 6.36 -5.11 -11.34
N GLY A 83 5.40 -4.39 -11.93
CA GLY A 83 4.02 -4.86 -12.05
C GLY A 83 3.35 -4.98 -10.69
N PHE A 84 2.21 -5.66 -10.64
CA PHE A 84 1.53 -5.95 -9.38
C PHE A 84 2.27 -7.05 -8.61
N HIS A 85 2.35 -6.89 -7.29
CA HIS A 85 2.76 -8.00 -6.44
C HIS A 85 1.74 -9.16 -6.59
N PRO A 86 2.13 -10.44 -6.52
CA PRO A 86 1.18 -11.56 -6.68
C PRO A 86 0.02 -11.60 -5.69
N ARG A 87 0.10 -10.81 -4.60
CA ARG A 87 -0.93 -10.68 -3.57
C ARG A 87 -1.65 -9.33 -3.58
N GLU A 88 -1.30 -8.44 -4.51
CA GLU A 88 -2.03 -7.19 -4.74
C GLU A 88 -3.29 -7.46 -5.56
N TRP A 89 -4.29 -6.60 -5.36
CA TRP A 89 -5.48 -6.61 -6.18
C TRP A 89 -5.11 -6.27 -7.63
N GLN A 90 -5.22 -7.25 -8.52
CA GLN A 90 -5.01 -7.04 -9.95
C GLN A 90 -6.28 -6.42 -10.54
N ASN A 91 -6.20 -5.16 -10.97
CA ASN A 91 -7.31 -4.56 -11.71
C ASN A 91 -7.33 -5.15 -13.14
N ILE A 92 -8.50 -5.61 -13.56
CA ILE A 92 -8.75 -6.31 -14.84
C ILE A 92 -8.66 -5.37 -16.06
N MET A 93 -8.61 -4.05 -15.85
CA MET A 93 -8.54 -3.06 -16.93
C MET A 93 -7.07 -2.82 -17.32
N ALA A 94 -6.50 -3.78 -18.05
CA ALA A 94 -5.29 -3.64 -18.85
C ALA A 94 -5.65 -3.27 -20.30
#